data_AF-A0A136MDY5-F1
#
_entry.id   AF-A0A136MDY5-F1
#
_cell.length_a   1.000
_cell.length_b   1.000
_cell.length_c   1.000
_cell.angle_alpha   90.00
_cell.angle_beta   90.00
_cell.angle_gamma   90.00
#
_symmetry.space_group_name_H-M   'P 1'
#
loop_
_entity.id
_entity.type
_entity.pdbx_description
1 polymer ?
#
loop_
_entity_poly.entity_id
_entity_poly.type
_entity_poly.pdbx_seq_one_letter_code
_entity_poly.pdbx_strand_id
1 'polypeptide(L)'
;MVCNIHLMIACMGIAATQAFGQVPAKAVCEVVQDGGFETGRPNATWQEVTTGLAVINIDSLHARTGSWLAVFGGQLFQLLEQSLEQPVLIPPGRAELSYCLRIPESSTDELDHLAVRLDDVVLAEYTTADQPVFAQYVRVVHNLSDWTDGMTHLLRFESSVTGTPVTTFLSR
;
A
#
# COMPACT_ATOMS: atom_id res chain seq x y z
N MET A 1 4.51 -13.22 17.35
CA MET A 1 5.29 -12.46 16.34
C MET A 1 4.80 -11.00 16.37
N VAL A 2 5.58 -9.97 16.05
CA VAL A 2 5.06 -8.58 15.88
C VAL A 2 5.93 -7.93 14.83
N CYS A 3 5.34 -7.48 13.73
CA CYS A 3 5.99 -6.94 12.55
C CYS A 3 5.83 -5.41 12.52
N ASN A 4 6.91 -4.62 12.64
CA ASN A 4 6.91 -3.17 12.39
C ASN A 4 8.35 -2.61 12.29
N ILE A 5 8.73 -1.94 11.18
CA ILE A 5 10.06 -1.32 10.93
C ILE A 5 9.95 0.22 10.89
N HIS A 6 10.96 0.89 11.48
CA HIS A 6 11.37 2.25 11.11
C HIS A 6 12.88 2.27 10.83
N LEU A 7 13.27 3.09 9.85
CA LEU A 7 14.59 3.22 9.23
C LEU A 7 15.67 3.74 10.21
N MET A 8 16.82 3.06 10.28
CA MET A 8 18.01 3.49 11.03
C MET A 8 18.76 4.63 10.32
N ILE A 9 19.10 5.69 11.05
CA ILE A 9 20.35 6.45 10.86
C ILE A 9 21.16 6.27 12.13
N ALA A 10 22.12 5.34 12.12
CA ALA A 10 23.12 5.21 13.19
C ALA A 10 24.31 6.12 12.86
N CYS A 11 24.38 7.29 13.49
CA CYS A 11 25.65 8.01 13.64
C CYS A 11 26.47 7.28 14.73
N MET A 12 27.66 6.81 14.33
CA MET A 12 28.64 6.19 15.23
C MET A 12 29.16 7.20 16.27
N GLY A 13 29.15 6.81 17.53
CA GLY A 13 29.85 7.47 18.63
C GLY A 13 30.32 6.43 19.64
N ILE A 14 31.63 6.38 19.89
CA ILE A 14 32.35 5.43 20.74
C ILE A 14 32.16 5.78 22.23
N ALA A 15 31.80 4.80 23.08
CA ALA A 15 32.52 4.39 24.30
C ALA A 15 31.64 3.70 25.38
N ALA A 16 32.23 2.65 25.97
CA ALA A 16 32.07 2.11 27.32
C ALA A 16 30.85 1.24 27.72
N THR A 17 31.15 -0.05 27.86
CA THR A 17 30.72 -1.00 28.92
C THR A 17 29.41 -0.74 29.64
N GLN A 18 28.39 -1.57 29.37
CA GLN A 18 27.74 -2.47 30.34
C GLN A 18 27.06 -3.63 29.58
N ALA A 19 27.30 -4.86 30.03
CA ALA A 19 26.66 -6.07 29.51
C ALA A 19 25.20 -6.14 29.99
N PHE A 20 24.31 -5.46 29.28
CA PHE A 20 22.90 -5.82 29.24
C PHE A 20 22.73 -6.84 28.14
N GLY A 21 22.15 -8.00 28.45
CA GLY A 21 21.79 -8.99 27.44
C GLY A 21 20.97 -8.32 26.36
N GLN A 22 21.58 -8.14 25.18
CA GLN A 22 20.85 -7.76 23.99
C GLN A 22 19.90 -8.91 23.69
N VAL A 23 18.63 -8.77 24.10
CA VAL A 23 17.57 -9.55 23.50
C VAL A 23 17.68 -9.25 22.00
N PRO A 24 17.97 -10.25 21.14
CA PRO A 24 18.09 -9.99 19.71
C PRO A 24 16.80 -9.33 19.25
N ALA A 25 16.93 -8.17 18.58
CA ALA A 25 15.80 -7.48 18.01
C ALA A 25 15.02 -8.48 17.14
N LYS A 26 13.75 -8.71 17.50
CA LYS A 26 12.88 -9.62 16.79
C LYS A 26 12.82 -9.22 15.32
N ALA A 27 13.24 -10.11 14.42
CA ALA A 27 13.23 -9.87 12.99
C ALA A 27 11.79 -9.57 12.51
N VAL A 28 11.65 -8.49 11.74
CA VAL A 28 10.42 -8.13 11.03
C VAL A 28 10.48 -8.81 9.67
N CYS A 29 9.47 -9.62 9.34
CA CYS A 29 9.34 -10.29 8.07
C CYS A 29 8.46 -9.43 7.16
N GLU A 30 9.05 -8.74 6.18
CA GLU A 30 8.31 -8.15 5.08
C GLU A 30 7.81 -9.28 4.19
N VAL A 31 6.49 -9.39 4.03
CA VAL A 31 5.85 -10.46 3.25
C VAL A 31 5.29 -9.94 1.94
N VAL A 32 5.06 -8.63 1.83
CA VAL A 32 4.66 -7.99 0.58
C VAL A 32 5.90 -7.82 -0.29
N GLN A 33 5.88 -8.45 -1.45
CA GLN A 33 6.91 -8.28 -2.46
C GLN A 33 6.64 -7.02 -3.27
N ASP A 34 7.71 -6.30 -3.61
CA ASP A 34 7.66 -5.06 -4.38
C ASP A 34 6.58 -4.07 -3.91
N GLY A 35 6.48 -3.84 -2.60
CA GLY A 35 5.45 -2.94 -2.04
C GLY A 35 5.58 -1.47 -2.49
N GLY A 36 6.69 -1.09 -3.14
CA GLY A 36 6.89 0.22 -3.75
C GLY A 36 6.63 0.25 -5.27
N PHE A 37 6.32 -0.90 -5.88
CA PHE A 37 6.08 -1.05 -7.33
C PHE A 37 7.28 -0.78 -8.24
N GLU A 38 8.50 -0.76 -7.68
CA GLU A 38 9.74 -0.33 -8.36
C GLU A 38 10.28 -1.39 -9.34
N THR A 39 9.72 -2.61 -9.34
CA THR A 39 10.00 -3.57 -10.42
C THR A 39 9.29 -3.19 -11.73
N GLY A 40 8.37 -2.24 -11.67
CA GLY A 40 7.73 -1.61 -12.83
C GLY A 40 6.72 -2.50 -13.55
N ARG A 41 6.54 -2.24 -14.86
CA ARG A 41 5.65 -3.02 -15.73
C ARG A 41 6.41 -3.77 -16.83
N PRO A 42 6.07 -5.04 -17.12
CA PRO A 42 5.12 -5.87 -16.37
C PRO A 42 5.63 -6.18 -14.95
N ASN A 43 4.74 -6.24 -13.97
CA ASN A 43 5.10 -6.57 -12.58
C ASN A 43 5.02 -8.09 -12.36
N ALA A 44 6.06 -8.67 -11.78
CA ALA A 44 6.13 -10.12 -11.55
C ALA A 44 5.42 -10.57 -10.25
N THR A 45 5.06 -9.63 -9.39
CA THR A 45 4.57 -9.90 -8.02
C THR A 45 3.14 -9.43 -7.81
N TRP A 46 2.80 -8.29 -8.41
CA TRP A 46 1.46 -7.73 -8.43
C TRP A 46 0.74 -8.09 -9.71
N GLN A 47 -0.44 -8.69 -9.57
CA GLN A 47 -1.35 -8.89 -10.68
C GLN A 47 -2.21 -7.63 -10.87
N GLU A 48 -2.12 -7.01 -12.04
CA GLU A 48 -2.98 -5.91 -12.46
C GLU A 48 -4.24 -6.45 -13.15
N VAL A 49 -5.41 -6.02 -12.69
CA VAL A 49 -6.68 -6.15 -13.43
C VAL A 49 -7.18 -4.75 -13.75
N THR A 50 -7.54 -4.48 -15.00
CA THR A 50 -8.01 -3.14 -15.41
C THR A 50 -8.90 -3.23 -16.65
N THR A 51 -9.93 -2.39 -16.71
CA THR A 51 -10.74 -2.16 -17.92
C THR A 51 -10.20 -1.05 -18.82
N GLY A 52 -9.10 -0.40 -18.44
CA GLY A 52 -8.51 0.72 -19.18
C GLY A 52 -7.02 0.91 -18.89
N LEU A 53 -6.68 1.96 -18.14
CA LEU A 53 -5.29 2.32 -17.88
C LEU A 53 -4.56 1.29 -17.02
N ALA A 54 -3.26 1.20 -17.27
CA ALA A 54 -2.29 0.59 -16.37
C ALA A 54 -2.44 1.12 -14.95
N VAL A 55 -2.33 0.26 -13.95
CA VAL A 55 -2.34 0.71 -12.56
C VAL A 55 -0.93 1.08 -12.13
N ILE A 56 0.08 0.27 -12.45
CA ILE A 56 1.47 0.56 -12.08
C ILE A 56 2.09 1.51 -13.12
N ASN A 57 2.49 2.71 -12.73
CA ASN A 57 3.00 3.71 -13.67
C ASN A 57 4.35 4.26 -13.23
N ILE A 58 5.14 4.71 -14.21
CA ILE A 58 6.34 5.49 -13.94
C ILE A 58 5.93 6.97 -13.86
N ASP A 59 6.06 7.56 -12.67
CA ASP A 59 5.78 8.97 -12.41
C ASP A 59 6.59 9.43 -11.20
N SER A 60 7.83 9.83 -11.44
CA SER A 60 8.74 10.29 -10.40
C SER A 60 8.34 11.63 -9.76
N LEU A 61 7.42 12.37 -10.37
CA LEU A 61 6.91 13.63 -9.81
C LEU A 61 5.88 13.35 -8.71
N HIS A 62 5.06 12.31 -8.90
CA HIS A 62 3.99 11.96 -7.97
C HIS A 62 4.35 10.81 -7.04
N ALA A 63 5.32 9.96 -7.38
CA ALA A 63 5.75 8.85 -6.55
C ALA A 63 6.30 9.36 -5.20
N ARG A 64 5.89 8.73 -4.10
CA ARG A 64 6.39 9.05 -2.75
C ARG A 64 7.87 8.72 -2.62
N THR A 65 8.28 7.61 -3.21
CA THR A 65 9.65 7.09 -3.23
C THR A 65 9.92 6.49 -4.60
N GLY A 66 11.16 6.53 -5.06
CA GLY A 66 11.55 5.89 -6.32
C GLY A 66 10.97 6.59 -7.54
N SER A 67 10.55 5.81 -8.54
CA SER A 67 9.98 6.33 -9.79
C SER A 67 8.67 5.68 -10.17
N TRP A 68 8.27 4.62 -9.48
CA TRP A 68 7.05 3.88 -9.75
C TRP A 68 6.04 4.06 -8.63
N LEU A 69 4.77 4.01 -9.00
CA LEU A 69 3.65 4.06 -8.08
C LEU A 69 2.45 3.33 -8.67
N ALA A 70 1.48 3.02 -7.82
CA ALA A 70 0.17 2.57 -8.29
C ALA A 70 -0.76 3.79 -8.41
N VAL A 71 -1.44 3.89 -9.55
CA VAL A 71 -2.36 4.97 -9.93
C VAL A 71 -3.71 4.35 -10.28
N PHE A 72 -4.73 4.70 -9.51
CA PHE A 72 -6.12 4.33 -9.79
C PHE A 72 -6.86 5.55 -10.31
N GLY A 73 -7.67 5.36 -11.35
CA GLY A 73 -8.40 6.43 -12.05
C GLY A 73 -7.53 7.18 -13.05
N GLY A 74 -7.71 8.51 -13.11
CA GLY A 74 -6.92 9.40 -13.99
C GLY A 74 -7.38 9.48 -15.45
N GLN A 75 -8.48 8.84 -15.83
CA GLN A 75 -9.06 8.95 -17.17
C GLN A 75 -10.40 9.67 -17.17
N LEU A 76 -10.54 10.67 -18.05
CA LEU A 76 -11.77 11.43 -18.23
C LEU A 76 -12.87 10.62 -18.93
N PHE A 77 -14.09 10.69 -18.38
CA PHE A 77 -15.34 10.23 -18.99
C PHE A 77 -15.40 8.72 -19.27
N GLN A 78 -14.64 7.90 -18.55
CA GLN A 78 -14.69 6.44 -18.66
C GLN A 78 -14.78 5.80 -17.28
N LEU A 79 -15.63 4.76 -17.18
CA LEU A 79 -15.61 3.87 -16.02
C LEU A 79 -14.31 3.05 -16.06
N LEU A 80 -13.53 3.16 -14.99
CA LEU A 80 -12.35 2.35 -14.75
C LEU A 80 -12.59 1.46 -13.55
N GLU A 81 -12.57 0.15 -13.79
CA GLU A 81 -12.51 -0.88 -12.75
C GLU A 81 -11.08 -1.41 -12.74
N GLN A 82 -10.39 -1.25 -11.62
CA GLN A 82 -8.96 -1.50 -11.50
C GLN A 82 -8.63 -2.24 -10.21
N SER A 83 -7.72 -3.22 -10.25
CA SER A 83 -7.16 -3.84 -9.05
C SER A 83 -5.67 -4.14 -9.15
N LEU A 84 -5.03 -4.18 -7.98
CA LEU A 84 -3.71 -4.76 -7.73
C LEU A 84 -3.82 -5.85 -6.69
N GLU A 85 -3.38 -7.04 -7.05
CA GLU A 85 -3.53 -8.24 -6.23
C GLU A 85 -2.20 -8.93 -5.99
N GLN A 86 -1.97 -9.38 -4.76
CA GLN A 86 -0.81 -10.19 -4.40
C GLN A 86 -1.19 -11.24 -3.35
N PRO A 87 -0.88 -12.53 -3.58
CA PRO A 87 -0.96 -13.54 -2.53
C PRO A 87 0.17 -13.32 -1.51
N VAL A 88 -0.17 -13.20 -0.23
CA VAL A 88 0.76 -12.95 0.87
C VAL A 88 0.68 -14.07 1.90
N LEU A 89 1.80 -14.71 2.21
CA LEU A 89 1.89 -15.71 3.27
C LEU A 89 2.06 -14.97 4.62
N ILE A 90 1.04 -15.01 5.47
CA ILE A 90 1.08 -14.31 6.77
C ILE A 90 1.44 -15.30 7.88
N PRO A 91 2.67 -15.24 8.44
CA PRO A 91 3.11 -16.21 9.45
C PRO A 91 2.40 -16.00 10.80
N PRO A 92 2.36 -17.03 11.67
CA PRO A 92 1.68 -16.92 12.95
C PRO A 92 2.22 -15.85 13.90
N GLY A 93 1.34 -15.03 14.51
CA GLY A 93 1.68 -14.11 15.58
C GLY A 93 1.01 -12.73 15.55
N ARG A 94 1.69 -11.69 15.07
CA ARG A 94 1.09 -10.37 14.86
C ARG A 94 1.65 -9.80 13.58
N ALA A 95 0.75 -9.30 12.76
CA ALA A 95 1.02 -8.72 11.46
C ALA A 95 0.34 -7.36 11.37
N GLU A 96 0.92 -6.48 10.59
CA GLU A 96 0.33 -5.20 10.23
C GLU A 96 0.51 -4.98 8.74
N LEU A 97 -0.49 -4.37 8.10
CA LEU A 97 -0.39 -3.83 6.75
C LEU A 97 -0.18 -2.33 6.87
N SER A 98 0.79 -1.78 6.14
CA SER A 98 0.93 -0.33 6.01
C SER A 98 1.23 0.08 4.58
N TYR A 99 0.63 1.19 4.16
CA TYR A 99 0.81 1.82 2.86
C TYR A 99 0.68 3.33 2.99
N CYS A 100 1.17 4.08 2.00
CA CYS A 100 0.94 5.50 1.89
C CYS A 100 -0.05 5.79 0.77
N LEU A 101 -1.12 6.52 1.12
CA LEU A 101 -2.20 6.90 0.22
C LEU A 101 -2.18 8.41 -0.03
N ARG A 102 -2.41 8.82 -1.27
CA ARG A 102 -2.67 10.21 -1.64
C ARG A 102 -3.83 10.28 -2.63
N ILE A 103 -4.76 11.20 -2.40
CA ILE A 103 -5.90 11.54 -3.27
C ILE A 103 -5.69 13.01 -3.69
N PRO A 104 -4.95 13.29 -4.78
CA PRO A 104 -4.73 14.65 -5.27
C PRO A 104 -6.02 15.39 -5.67
N GLU A 105 -6.98 14.67 -6.25
CA GLU A 105 -8.17 15.25 -6.87
C GLU A 105 -9.41 14.42 -6.48
N SER A 106 -10.53 15.11 -6.28
CA SER A 106 -11.84 14.52 -6.02
C SER A 106 -12.77 14.81 -7.20
N SER A 107 -13.53 13.82 -7.65
CA SER A 107 -14.65 14.02 -8.57
C SER A 107 -15.84 14.64 -7.85
N THR A 108 -16.79 15.16 -8.62
CA THR A 108 -18.00 15.80 -8.09
C THR A 108 -19.21 14.86 -7.98
N ASP A 109 -19.10 13.61 -8.44
CA ASP A 109 -20.21 12.66 -8.50
C ASP A 109 -20.30 11.71 -7.29
N GLU A 110 -19.30 11.72 -6.39
CA GLU A 110 -19.26 10.94 -5.14
C GLU A 110 -19.34 9.41 -5.32
N LEU A 111 -19.13 8.90 -6.54
CA LEU A 111 -19.22 7.46 -6.85
C LEU A 111 -17.86 6.76 -6.82
N ASP A 112 -16.77 7.52 -6.86
CA ASP A 112 -15.42 7.00 -6.97
C ASP A 112 -14.91 6.49 -5.62
N HIS A 113 -14.34 5.29 -5.62
CA HIS A 113 -13.77 4.71 -4.41
C HIS A 113 -12.52 3.86 -4.67
N LEU A 114 -11.73 3.68 -3.61
CA LEU A 114 -10.65 2.69 -3.49
C LEU A 114 -10.90 1.87 -2.23
N ALA A 115 -10.98 0.55 -2.35
CA ALA A 115 -11.04 -0.38 -1.24
C ALA A 115 -9.72 -1.15 -1.07
N VAL A 116 -9.32 -1.37 0.18
CA VAL A 116 -8.21 -2.24 0.55
C VAL A 116 -8.77 -3.46 1.26
N ARG A 117 -8.45 -4.63 0.73
CA ARG A 117 -9.00 -5.90 1.21
C ARG A 117 -7.91 -6.91 1.54
N LEU A 118 -8.24 -7.79 2.48
CA LEU A 118 -7.54 -9.03 2.72
C LEU A 118 -8.55 -10.16 2.65
N ASP A 119 -8.38 -11.05 1.67
CA ASP A 119 -9.40 -12.00 1.23
C ASP A 119 -10.71 -11.25 0.88
N ASP A 120 -11.83 -11.64 1.49
CA ASP A 120 -13.15 -11.01 1.28
C ASP A 120 -13.44 -9.84 2.24
N VAL A 121 -12.51 -9.51 3.15
CA VAL A 121 -12.72 -8.48 4.19
C VAL A 121 -12.20 -7.12 3.75
N VAL A 122 -13.03 -6.09 3.86
CA VAL A 122 -12.63 -4.68 3.68
C VAL A 122 -11.90 -4.20 4.93
N LEU A 123 -10.62 -3.85 4.77
CA LEU A 123 -9.81 -3.21 5.80
C LEU A 123 -10.03 -1.69 5.81
N ALA A 124 -10.17 -1.09 4.63
CA ALA A 124 -10.47 0.32 4.46
C ALA A 124 -11.19 0.56 3.13
N GLU A 125 -11.98 1.63 3.09
CA GLU A 125 -12.58 2.18 1.88
C GLU A 125 -12.36 3.68 1.90
N TYR A 126 -12.00 4.23 0.74
CA TYR A 126 -11.71 5.64 0.53
C TYR A 126 -12.58 6.16 -0.59
N THR A 127 -13.13 7.34 -0.40
CA THR A 127 -14.01 8.02 -1.36
C THR A 127 -13.46 9.41 -1.69
N THR A 128 -14.15 10.12 -2.57
CA THR A 128 -13.87 11.55 -2.84
C THR A 128 -13.90 12.42 -1.58
N ALA A 129 -14.72 12.05 -0.58
CA ALA A 129 -14.84 12.80 0.68
C ALA A 129 -13.57 12.74 1.53
N ASP A 130 -12.69 11.76 1.31
CA ASP A 130 -11.44 11.60 2.04
C ASP A 130 -10.31 12.48 1.47
N GLN A 131 -10.53 13.12 0.32
CA GLN A 131 -9.54 13.99 -0.34
C GLN A 131 -8.91 15.03 0.60
N PRO A 132 -9.65 15.75 1.47
CA PRO A 132 -9.03 16.74 2.36
C PRO A 132 -8.03 16.16 3.35
N VAL A 133 -8.19 14.88 3.74
CA VAL A 133 -7.28 14.16 4.64
C VAL A 133 -6.08 13.63 3.87
N PHE A 134 -6.31 13.14 2.65
CA PHE A 134 -5.31 12.48 1.81
C PHE A 134 -4.78 13.35 0.67
N ALA A 135 -4.94 14.68 0.72
CA ALA A 135 -4.42 15.60 -0.30
C ALA A 135 -2.89 15.47 -0.49
N GLN A 136 -2.19 14.99 0.55
CA GLN A 136 -0.81 14.56 0.54
C GLN A 136 -0.71 13.09 0.98
N TYR A 137 0.47 12.48 0.81
CA TYR A 137 0.69 11.11 1.27
C TYR A 137 0.51 11.00 2.79
N VAL A 138 -0.44 10.15 3.19
CA VAL A 138 -0.66 9.77 4.59
C VAL A 138 -0.40 8.28 4.73
N ARG A 139 0.36 7.90 5.77
CA ARG A 139 0.60 6.50 6.11
C ARG A 139 -0.62 5.93 6.82
N VAL A 140 -1.17 4.85 6.29
CA VAL A 140 -2.25 4.07 6.88
C VAL A 140 -1.66 2.79 7.46
N VAL A 141 -2.18 2.34 8.59
CA VAL A 141 -1.75 1.11 9.27
C VAL A 141 -2.98 0.32 9.72
N HIS A 142 -3.01 -0.97 9.36
CA HIS A 142 -4.04 -1.93 9.75
C HIS A 142 -3.44 -3.06 10.56
N ASN A 143 -4.10 -3.42 11.66
CA ASN A 143 -3.74 -4.62 12.42
C ASN A 143 -4.32 -5.86 11.71
N LEU A 144 -3.46 -6.81 11.36
CA LEU A 144 -3.82 -8.06 10.68
C LEU A 144 -3.67 -9.28 11.59
N SER A 145 -3.66 -9.10 12.91
CA SER A 145 -3.42 -10.22 13.85
C SER A 145 -4.40 -11.39 13.67
N ASP A 146 -5.61 -11.12 13.18
CA ASP A 146 -6.65 -12.15 12.93
C ASP A 146 -6.32 -13.06 11.73
N TRP A 147 -5.41 -12.65 10.84
CA TRP A 147 -4.93 -13.40 9.67
C TRP A 147 -3.54 -14.01 9.89
N THR A 148 -3.13 -14.19 11.14
CA THR A 148 -1.82 -14.79 11.45
C THR A 148 -1.94 -16.29 11.73
N ASP A 149 -2.48 -17.02 10.76
CA ASP A 149 -2.71 -18.47 10.83
C ASP A 149 -1.61 -19.28 10.12
N GLY A 150 -0.68 -18.61 9.43
CA GLY A 150 0.37 -19.26 8.63
C GLY A 150 -0.06 -19.63 7.22
N MET A 151 -1.21 -19.12 6.75
CA MET A 151 -1.76 -19.36 5.42
C MET A 151 -1.48 -18.19 4.47
N THR A 152 -1.71 -18.45 3.18
CA THR A 152 -1.70 -17.43 2.14
C THR A 152 -3.04 -16.74 2.08
N HIS A 153 -3.01 -15.41 2.16
CA HIS A 153 -4.17 -14.52 2.01
C HIS A 153 -4.03 -13.68 0.75
N LEU A 154 -5.13 -13.20 0.20
CA LEU A 154 -5.13 -12.33 -0.97
C LEU A 154 -5.21 -10.86 -0.54
N LEU A 155 -4.11 -10.12 -0.67
CA LEU A 155 -4.12 -8.67 -0.51
C LEU A 155 -4.59 -8.04 -1.82
N ARG A 156 -5.62 -7.20 -1.77
CA ARG A 156 -6.17 -6.49 -2.92
C ARG A 156 -6.34 -5.00 -2.64
N PHE A 157 -5.89 -4.18 -3.57
CA PHE A 157 -6.32 -2.80 -3.73
C PHE A 157 -7.23 -2.75 -4.96
N GLU A 158 -8.48 -2.34 -4.81
CA GLU A 158 -9.45 -2.28 -5.91
C GLU A 158 -10.14 -0.92 -5.95
N SER A 159 -10.44 -0.44 -7.15
CA SER A 159 -11.05 0.87 -7.36
C SER A 159 -12.06 0.81 -8.49
N SER A 160 -13.16 1.52 -8.28
CA SER A 160 -14.10 1.90 -9.32
C SER A 160 -14.13 3.42 -9.40
N VAL A 161 -13.86 3.95 -10.59
CA VAL A 161 -13.88 5.39 -10.88
C VAL A 161 -14.78 5.64 -12.07
N THR A 162 -15.80 6.48 -11.91
CA THR A 162 -16.75 6.88 -12.94
C THR A 162 -16.62 8.38 -13.25
N GLY A 163 -17.04 8.79 -14.44
CA GLY A 163 -17.21 10.23 -14.72
C GLY A 163 -15.90 11.01 -14.86
N THR A 164 -15.77 12.09 -14.07
CA THR A 164 -14.58 12.97 -14.06
C THR A 164 -13.53 12.42 -13.09
N PRO A 165 -12.24 12.39 -13.43
CA PRO A 165 -11.28 11.53 -12.77
C PRO A 165 -11.05 11.95 -11.31
N VAL A 166 -11.27 11.02 -10.39
CA VAL A 166 -10.41 10.89 -9.23
C VAL A 166 -9.11 10.24 -9.68
N THR A 167 -8.00 10.72 -9.13
CA THR A 167 -6.75 10.00 -9.21
C THR A 167 -6.35 9.65 -7.80
N THR A 168 -6.10 8.38 -7.54
CA THR A 168 -5.61 7.91 -6.24
C THR A 168 -4.26 7.26 -6.41
N PHE A 169 -3.29 7.68 -5.61
CA PHE A 169 -1.92 7.21 -5.65
C PHE A 169 -1.58 6.36 -4.42
N LEU A 170 -0.97 5.21 -4.67
CA LEU A 170 -0.41 4.33 -3.65
C LEU A 170 1.10 4.20 -3.83
N SER A 171 1.83 4.27 -2.72
CA SER A 171 3.26 4.01 -2.63
C SER A 171 3.58 3.47 -1.22
N ARG A 172 4.68 2.73 -1.04
CA ARG A 172 5.09 2.22 0.28
C ARG A 172 5.36 3.36 1.24
#